data_AF-W2YCZ8-F1
#
_entry.id   AF-W2YCZ8-F1
#
_cell.length_a   1.000
_cell.length_b   1.000
_cell.length_c   1.000
_cell.angle_alpha   90.00
_cell.angle_beta   90.00
_cell.angle_gamma   90.00
#
_symmetry.space_group_name_H-M   'P 1'
#
loop_
_entity.id
_entity.type
_entity.pdbx_description
1 polymer ?
#
loop_
_entity_poly.entity_id
_entity_poly.type
_entity_poly.pdbx_seq_one_letter_code
_entity_poly.pdbx_strand_id
1 'polypeptide(L)'
;MFHNGFKYSGNTNRKDTNYYQCSKYRSTQCKGKLIIASGHAKVTASHTCQISAIPSVIDSTEEMKGLIETEALLAKTTLPSRLWERLSLQMTKMHPDRAVTVMPRDEAINFIGYVRR
;
A
#
# COMPACT_ATOMS: atom_id res chain seq x y z
N MET A 1 -9.51 3.02 27.54
CA MET A 1 -10.72 2.41 26.93
C MET A 1 -10.34 1.79 25.60
N PHE A 2 -10.79 0.56 25.30
CA PHE A 2 -10.58 -0.09 24.00
C PHE A 2 -11.92 -0.24 23.29
N HIS A 3 -12.00 0.18 22.03
CA HIS A 3 -13.23 0.12 21.23
C HIS A 3 -12.91 0.04 19.74
N ASN A 4 -13.56 -0.88 19.02
CA ASN A 4 -13.38 -1.11 17.57
C ASN A 4 -11.92 -1.26 17.14
N GLY A 5 -11.10 -1.96 17.93
CA GLY A 5 -9.68 -2.16 17.59
C GLY A 5 -8.74 -1.02 18.01
N PHE A 6 -9.26 0.08 18.56
CA PHE A 6 -8.47 1.25 18.92
C PHE A 6 -8.44 1.50 20.43
N LYS A 7 -7.26 1.92 20.92
CA LYS A 7 -7.06 2.38 22.29
C LYS A 7 -7.33 3.88 22.38
N TYR A 8 -8.18 4.25 23.33
CA TYR A 8 -8.51 5.64 23.64
C TYR A 8 -8.11 5.99 25.07
N SER A 9 -7.61 7.22 25.25
CA SER A 9 -7.36 7.88 26.53
C SER A 9 -8.54 8.79 26.90
N GLY A 10 -8.81 8.91 28.20
CA GLY A 10 -9.82 9.85 28.70
C GLY A 10 -9.43 11.28 28.34
N ASN A 11 -10.38 12.06 27.85
CA ASN A 11 -10.20 13.48 27.54
C ASN A 11 -10.92 14.34 28.59
N THR A 12 -12.25 14.25 28.63
CA THR A 12 -13.08 14.98 29.61
C THR A 12 -14.30 14.14 29.99
N ASN A 13 -14.85 14.37 31.18
CA ASN A 13 -16.14 13.84 31.58
C ASN A 13 -17.10 15.02 31.81
N ARG A 14 -18.36 14.87 31.39
CA ARG A 14 -19.44 15.81 31.66
C ARG A 14 -20.70 15.04 32.01
N LYS A 15 -21.16 15.16 33.25
CA LYS A 15 -22.36 14.45 33.75
C LYS A 15 -22.22 12.95 33.46
N ASP A 16 -23.10 12.40 32.61
CA ASP A 16 -23.12 10.98 32.22
C ASP A 16 -22.42 10.70 30.88
N THR A 17 -21.65 11.68 30.37
CA THR A 17 -20.94 11.57 29.11
C THR A 17 -19.43 11.60 29.31
N ASN A 18 -18.77 10.51 28.94
CA ASN A 18 -17.32 10.38 28.91
C ASN A 18 -16.80 10.61 27.49
N TYR A 19 -15.89 11.57 27.34
CA TYR A 19 -15.22 11.86 26.08
C TYR A 19 -13.82 11.24 26.11
N TYR A 20 -13.52 10.50 25.06
CA TYR A 20 -12.23 9.86 24.85
C TYR A 20 -11.62 10.30 23.52
N GLN A 21 -10.31 10.35 23.49
CA GLN A 21 -9.53 10.64 22.28
C GLN A 21 -8.54 9.49 22.03
N CYS A 22 -8.11 9.32 20.78
CA CYS A 22 -7.15 8.29 20.42
C CYS A 22 -5.90 8.41 21.29
N SER A 23 -5.42 7.29 21.85
CA SER A 23 -4.23 7.30 22.70
C SER A 23 -2.97 7.74 21.93
N LYS A 24 -2.98 7.56 20.60
CA LYS A 24 -1.90 8.01 19.70
C LYS A 24 -2.05 9.47 19.25
N TYR A 25 -2.99 10.24 19.80
CA TYR A 25 -3.18 11.66 19.44
C TYR A 25 -1.88 12.46 19.58
N ARG A 26 -1.16 12.31 20.70
CA ARG A 26 0.08 13.07 20.93
C ARG A 26 1.21 12.69 19.97
N SER A 27 1.27 11.45 19.52
CA SER A 27 2.34 10.95 18.64
C SER A 27 2.03 11.09 17.15
N THR A 28 0.76 10.99 16.75
CA THR A 28 0.35 10.92 15.33
C THR A 28 -0.64 12.02 14.94
N GLN A 29 -1.01 12.90 15.88
CA GLN A 29 -2.09 13.88 15.72
C GLN A 29 -3.44 13.27 15.32
N CYS A 30 -3.63 11.96 15.59
CA CYS A 30 -4.81 11.22 15.18
C CYS A 30 -6.10 11.79 15.78
N LYS A 31 -7.05 12.12 14.92
CA LYS A 31 -8.30 12.78 15.32
C LYS A 31 -9.38 11.83 15.84
N GLY A 32 -9.07 10.55 16.02
CA GLY A 32 -10.02 9.55 16.51
C GLY A 32 -10.66 9.95 17.85
N LYS A 33 -11.99 10.04 17.90
CA LYS A 33 -12.75 10.43 19.10
C LYS A 33 -13.90 9.47 19.37
N LEU A 34 -14.08 9.15 20.65
CA LEU A 34 -15.13 8.27 21.15
C LEU A 34 -15.87 8.97 22.27
N ILE A 35 -17.19 8.92 22.24
CA ILE A 35 -18.07 9.43 23.30
C ILE A 35 -18.82 8.25 23.88
N ILE A 36 -18.87 8.13 25.20
CA ILE A 36 -19.72 7.16 25.90
C ILE A 36 -20.75 7.94 26.70
N ALA A 37 -22.01 7.91 26.30
CA ALA A 37 -23.11 8.56 27.01
C ALA A 37 -24.11 7.49 27.47
N SER A 38 -24.42 7.47 28.78
CA SER A 38 -25.38 6.52 29.36
C SER A 38 -25.11 5.06 28.97
N GLY A 39 -23.83 4.67 28.89
CA GLY A 39 -23.39 3.33 28.49
C GLY A 39 -23.26 3.08 26.98
N HIS A 40 -23.74 3.99 26.13
CA HIS A 40 -23.67 3.85 24.68
C HIS A 40 -22.41 4.51 24.10
N ALA A 41 -21.62 3.71 23.39
CA ALA A 41 -20.42 4.16 22.70
C ALA A 41 -20.74 4.71 21.29
N LYS A 42 -20.30 5.94 21.01
CA LYS A 42 -20.41 6.62 19.71
C LYS A 42 -19.05 7.14 19.26
N VAL A 43 -18.56 6.65 18.12
CA VAL A 43 -17.37 7.20 17.46
C VAL A 43 -17.78 8.49 16.73
N THR A 44 -17.08 9.60 17.01
CA THR A 44 -17.41 10.93 16.44
C THR A 44 -16.38 11.44 15.45
N ALA A 45 -15.18 10.88 15.46
CA ALA A 45 -14.17 11.15 14.46
C ALA A 45 -13.38 9.88 14.20
N SER A 46 -13.12 9.63 12.91
CA SER A 46 -12.40 8.44 12.44
C SER A 46 -10.92 8.49 12.81
N HIS A 47 -10.30 7.31 12.90
CA HIS A 47 -8.87 7.22 13.14
C HIS A 47 -8.08 7.50 11.88
N THR A 48 -7.04 8.31 12.00
CA THR A 48 -6.01 8.51 10.98
C THR A 48 -4.68 7.87 11.37
N CYS A 49 -4.53 7.38 12.60
CA CYS A 49 -3.34 6.63 13.05
C CYS A 49 -3.24 5.22 12.46
N GLN A 50 -4.23 4.83 11.66
CA GLN A 50 -4.31 3.54 11.01
C GLN A 50 -4.79 3.79 9.59
N ILE A 51 -3.93 4.45 8.81
CA ILE A 51 -3.93 4.25 7.37
C ILE A 51 -3.68 2.76 7.21
N SER A 52 -4.68 2.03 6.68
CA SER A 52 -4.55 0.61 6.39
C SER A 52 -3.26 0.38 5.62
N ALA A 53 -2.59 -0.74 5.90
CA ALA A 53 -1.40 -1.20 5.20
C ALA A 53 -1.34 -0.63 3.78
N ILE A 54 -0.34 0.22 3.52
CA ILE A 54 0.06 0.51 2.14
C ILE A 54 0.10 -0.88 1.49
N PRO A 55 -0.68 -1.16 0.43
CA PRO A 55 -0.60 -2.46 -0.23
C PRO A 55 0.88 -2.66 -0.48
N SER A 56 1.47 -3.70 0.10
CA SER A 56 2.93 -3.85 0.14
C SER A 56 3.40 -3.80 -1.30
N VAL A 57 3.94 -2.65 -1.71
CA VAL A 57 4.37 -2.46 -3.08
C VAL A 57 5.60 -3.35 -3.17
N ILE A 58 5.46 -4.47 -3.87
CA ILE A 58 6.63 -5.30 -4.15
C ILE A 58 7.37 -4.54 -5.24
N ASP A 59 8.55 -4.05 -4.89
CA ASP A 59 9.50 -3.53 -5.86
C ASP A 59 10.10 -4.70 -6.64
N SER A 60 9.43 -5.05 -7.73
CA SER A 60 9.84 -6.15 -8.61
C SER A 60 10.64 -5.65 -9.81
N THR A 61 11.22 -4.45 -9.74
CA THR A 61 12.01 -3.88 -10.84
C THR A 61 13.23 -4.75 -11.18
N GLU A 62 13.99 -5.21 -10.19
CA GLU A 62 15.14 -6.10 -10.41
C GLU A 62 14.73 -7.49 -10.92
N GLU A 63 13.61 -8.03 -10.42
CA GLU A 63 13.07 -9.31 -10.89
C GLU A 63 12.63 -9.21 -12.36
N MET A 64 11.93 -8.12 -12.72
CA MET A 64 11.56 -7.84 -14.10
C MET A 64 12.79 -7.65 -14.99
N LYS A 65 13.84 -7.00 -14.49
CA LYS A 65 15.08 -6.80 -15.23
C LYS A 65 15.74 -8.13 -15.60
N GLY A 66 15.87 -9.07 -14.65
CA GLY A 66 16.41 -10.40 -14.92
C GLY A 66 15.57 -11.21 -15.93
N LEU A 67 14.24 -11.09 -15.86
CA LEU A 67 13.35 -11.70 -16.86
C LEU A 67 13.52 -11.07 -18.24
N ILE A 68 13.65 -9.74 -18.31
CA ILE A 68 13.92 -9.02 -19.56
C ILE A 68 15.25 -9.46 -20.15
N GLU A 69 16.33 -9.57 -19.37
CA GLU A 69 17.64 -10.04 -19.86
C GLU A 69 17.51 -11.43 -20.51
N THR A 70 16.90 -12.37 -19.79
CA THR A 70 16.76 -13.77 -20.24
C THR A 70 15.91 -13.85 -21.51
N GLU A 71 14.75 -13.22 -21.53
CA GLU A 71 13.84 -13.27 -22.67
C GLU A 71 14.31 -12.42 -23.85
N ALA A 72 15.04 -11.33 -23.63
CA ALA A 72 15.58 -10.52 -24.71
C ALA A 72 16.64 -11.27 -25.51
N LEU A 73 17.42 -12.14 -24.86
CA LEU A 73 18.40 -13.03 -25.50
C LEU A 73 17.72 -14.15 -26.31
N LEU A 74 16.63 -14.73 -25.80
CA LEU A 74 15.89 -15.81 -26.45
C LEU A 74 15.01 -15.31 -27.61
N ALA A 75 14.28 -14.21 -27.39
CA ALA A 75 13.25 -13.69 -28.30
C ALA A 75 13.74 -12.48 -29.12
N LYS A 76 14.89 -12.60 -29.79
CA LYS A 76 15.54 -11.49 -30.53
C LYS A 76 14.65 -10.82 -31.59
N THR A 77 13.71 -11.56 -32.17
CA THR A 77 12.79 -11.10 -33.22
C THR A 77 11.52 -10.42 -32.67
N THR A 78 11.25 -10.54 -31.37
CA THR A 78 10.06 -9.96 -30.75
C THR A 78 10.26 -8.46 -30.51
N LEU A 79 9.28 -7.63 -30.85
CA LEU A 79 9.35 -6.18 -30.58
C LEU A 79 9.56 -5.90 -29.08
N PRO A 80 10.51 -5.01 -28.70
CA PRO A 80 10.78 -4.70 -27.29
C PRO A 80 9.54 -4.31 -26.48
N SER A 81 8.65 -3.51 -27.05
CA SER A 81 7.39 -3.12 -26.41
C SER A 81 6.48 -4.31 -26.10
N ARG A 82 6.36 -5.26 -27.03
CA ARG A 82 5.53 -6.47 -26.83
C ARG A 82 6.15 -7.39 -25.79
N LEU A 83 7.47 -7.47 -25.76
CA LEU A 83 8.19 -8.23 -24.75
C LEU A 83 7.93 -7.66 -23.35
N TRP A 84 8.03 -6.33 -23.19
CA TRP A 84 7.72 -5.65 -21.94
C TRP A 84 6.26 -5.82 -21.51
N GLU A 85 5.29 -5.65 -22.42
CA GLU A 85 3.86 -5.84 -22.11
C GLU A 85 3.57 -7.24 -21.57
N ARG A 86 4.13 -8.28 -22.22
CA ARG A 86 3.98 -9.67 -21.80
C ARG A 86 4.55 -9.91 -20.39
N LEU A 87 5.75 -9.42 -20.14
CA LEU A 87 6.44 -9.59 -18.85
C LEU A 87 5.74 -8.78 -17.74
N SER A 88 5.35 -7.54 -18.01
CA SER A 88 4.59 -6.72 -17.07
C SER A 88 3.29 -7.41 -16.66
N LEU A 89 2.56 -7.98 -17.62
CA LEU A 89 1.32 -8.70 -17.34
C LEU A 89 1.57 -9.96 -16.51
N GLN A 90 2.67 -10.68 -16.77
CA GLN A 90 3.06 -11.85 -15.99
C GLN A 90 3.35 -11.47 -14.53
N MET A 91 4.07 -10.37 -14.28
CA MET A 91 4.37 -9.86 -12.94
C MET A 91 3.10 -9.48 -12.18
N THR A 92 2.16 -8.80 -12.82
CA THR A 92 0.87 -8.45 -12.19
C THR A 92 0.04 -9.69 -11.88
N LYS A 93 0.07 -10.72 -12.74
CA LYS A 93 -0.64 -11.98 -12.50
C LYS A 93 -0.07 -12.82 -11.35
N MET A 94 1.24 -12.76 -11.11
CA MET A 94 1.88 -13.47 -10.00
C MET A 94 1.53 -12.87 -8.63
N HIS A 95 1.04 -11.62 -8.60
CA HIS A 95 0.67 -10.91 -7.38
C HIS A 95 -0.71 -10.26 -7.50
N PRO A 96 -1.81 -11.03 -7.55
CA PRO A 96 -3.15 -10.49 -7.72
C PRO A 96 -3.61 -9.61 -6.53
N ASP A 97 -3.09 -9.89 -5.33
CA ASP A 97 -3.50 -9.23 -4.09
C ASP A 97 -2.60 -8.04 -3.70
N ARG A 98 -1.61 -7.69 -4.52
CA ARG A 98 -0.60 -6.66 -4.21
C ARG A 98 -0.36 -5.75 -5.40
N ALA A 99 -0.14 -4.46 -5.12
CA ALA A 99 0.35 -3.54 -6.13
C ALA A 99 1.83 -3.87 -6.43
N VAL A 100 2.17 -4.14 -7.68
CA VAL A 100 3.55 -4.42 -8.11
C VAL A 100 4.06 -3.22 -8.88
N THR A 101 5.23 -2.71 -8.51
CA THR A 101 5.95 -1.75 -9.36
C THR A 101 6.91 -2.50 -10.27
N VAL A 102 6.71 -2.33 -11.57
CA VAL A 102 7.50 -2.92 -12.64
C VAL A 102 8.39 -1.85 -13.29
N MET A 103 9.47 -2.27 -13.97
CA MET A 103 10.33 -1.35 -14.71
C MET A 103 9.50 -0.54 -15.71
N PRO A 104 9.66 0.79 -15.78
CA PRO A 104 8.95 1.63 -16.75
C PRO A 104 9.21 1.19 -18.19
N ARG A 105 8.18 1.32 -19.04
CA ARG A 105 8.21 0.86 -20.44
C ARG A 105 9.40 1.40 -21.22
N ASP A 106 9.68 2.69 -21.13
CA ASP A 106 10.75 3.32 -21.91
C ASP A 106 12.14 2.87 -21.45
N GLU A 107 12.32 2.72 -20.14
CA GLU A 107 13.54 2.17 -19.55
C GLU A 107 13.76 0.72 -19.99
N ALA A 108 12.71 -0.10 -19.97
CA ALA A 108 12.77 -1.48 -20.42
C ALA A 108 13.06 -1.61 -21.92
N ILE A 109 12.48 -0.75 -22.77
CA ILE A 109 12.75 -0.77 -24.22
C ILE A 109 14.22 -0.43 -24.49
N ASN A 110 14.76 0.60 -23.82
CA ASN A 110 16.17 0.96 -23.93
C ASN A 110 17.08 -0.19 -23.47
N PHE A 111 16.72 -0.83 -22.36
CA PHE A 111 17.46 -1.94 -21.80
C PHE A 111 17.43 -3.19 -22.71
N ILE A 112 16.28 -3.54 -23.30
CA ILE A 112 16.17 -4.62 -24.30
C ILE A 112 17.05 -4.31 -25.52
N GLY A 113 17.05 -3.06 -25.98
CA GLY A 113 17.92 -2.60 -27.07
C GLY A 113 19.40 -2.78 -26.75
N TYR A 114 19.80 -2.50 -25.51
CA TYR A 114 21.17 -2.73 -25.03
C TYR A 114 21.53 -4.22 -24.96
N VAL A 115 20.67 -5.06 -24.37
CA VAL A 115 20.92 -6.51 -24.19
C VAL A 115 21.01 -7.26 -25.52
N ARG A 116 20.28 -6.83 -26.55
CA ARG A 116 20.28 -7.47 -27.87
C ARG A 116 21.44 -7.03 -28.78
N ARG A 117 22.17 -5.98 -28.38
CA ARG A 117 23.27 -5.41 -29.16
C ARG A 117 24.47 -6.34 -29.18
#